data_AF-S8CAP5-F1
#
_entry.id   AF-S8CAP5-F1
#
_cell.length_a   1.000
_cell.length_b   1.000
_cell.length_c   1.000
_cell.angle_alpha   90.00
_cell.angle_beta   90.00
_cell.angle_gamma   90.00
#
_symmetry.space_group_name_H-M   'P 1'
#
loop_
_entity.id
_entity.type
_entity.pdbx_description
1 polymer ?
#
loop_
_entity_poly.entity_id
_entity_poly.type
_entity_poly.pdbx_seq_one_letter_code
_entity_poly.pdbx_strand_id
1 'polypeptide(L)'
;YRATGRGFVVRHIKFAENYRLYSRSHFVKALEIALLLIVYISFGYTPGSGASFVLVTLSSWFLVISWLFAPYIFNPSGFEWQKTVDDFDDWTNWLMYKGGVGIKGDDSWESWWDEEQSHIQTLRGRILETILSLRFIMFQYGVVYKLHVTGSDTSIAVYGFSWVALVGIVMIFKIFTFSPKKSNNFQLVLRFLQGVTGIGLVVAVCLVVLFTSLTVGDLFSGILAFIPTGWLILSLAITWKKVVRSVGLWDSVKEFARMYDAGMGIIIFAPIA
;
A
#
# COMPACT_ATOMS: atom_id res chain seq x y z
N TYR A 1 17.18 -19.42 10.25
CA TYR A 1 18.28 -20.40 10.41
C TYR A 1 18.10 -21.50 9.38
N ARG A 2 19.04 -21.65 8.43
CA ARG A 2 19.09 -22.80 7.50
C ARG A 2 20.37 -23.56 7.81
N ALA A 3 20.26 -24.84 8.17
CA ALA A 3 21.42 -25.66 8.49
C ALA A 3 22.22 -25.96 7.22
N THR A 4 23.47 -25.50 7.15
CA THR A 4 24.39 -25.73 6.00
C THR A 4 25.40 -26.86 6.25
N GLY A 5 25.29 -27.60 7.36
CA GLY A 5 26.09 -28.80 7.63
C GLY A 5 27.60 -28.58 7.81
N ARG A 6 28.11 -27.33 7.77
CA ARG A 6 29.53 -26.99 7.89
C ARG A 6 29.78 -25.75 8.77
N GLY A 7 29.40 -25.85 10.04
CA GLY A 7 29.68 -24.81 11.04
C GLY A 7 28.77 -23.57 10.95
N PHE A 8 29.02 -22.61 11.85
CA PHE A 8 28.29 -21.36 11.93
C PHE A 8 28.91 -20.32 10.99
N VAL A 9 28.19 -19.96 9.93
CA VAL A 9 28.55 -18.87 9.04
C VAL A 9 27.38 -17.89 9.01
N VAL A 10 27.62 -16.65 9.43
CA VAL A 10 26.64 -15.56 9.28
C VAL A 10 26.62 -15.21 7.80
N ARG A 11 25.58 -15.66 7.09
CA ARG A 11 25.38 -15.34 5.69
C ARG A 11 24.44 -14.15 5.58
N HIS A 12 24.86 -13.15 4.83
CA HIS A 12 23.99 -12.06 4.42
C HIS A 12 22.81 -12.61 3.61
N ILE A 13 21.60 -12.27 4.04
CA ILE A 13 20.37 -12.55 3.29
C ILE A 13 20.01 -11.28 2.54
N LYS A 14 19.84 -11.38 1.22
CA LYS A 14 19.46 -10.24 0.39
C LYS A 14 18.11 -9.67 0.83
N PHE A 15 17.92 -8.36 0.67
CA PHE A 15 16.65 -7.73 1.00
C PHE A 15 15.45 -8.37 0.30
N ALA A 16 15.54 -8.71 -0.99
CA ALA A 16 14.42 -9.35 -1.71
C ALA A 16 13.99 -10.66 -1.04
N GLU A 17 14.94 -11.50 -0.60
CA GLU A 17 14.63 -12.73 0.14
C GLU A 17 14.02 -12.43 1.51
N ASN A 18 14.56 -11.47 2.26
CA ASN A 18 13.98 -11.04 3.54
C ASN A 18 12.56 -10.49 3.36
N TYR A 19 12.34 -9.68 2.34
CA TYR A 19 11.04 -9.11 2.02
C TYR A 19 10.00 -10.19 1.77
N ARG A 20 10.34 -11.20 0.95
CA ARG A 20 9.44 -12.33 0.69
C ARG A 20 9.07 -13.10 1.96
N LEU A 21 10.02 -13.29 2.88
CA LEU A 21 9.79 -14.03 4.13
C LEU A 21 8.94 -13.26 5.15
N TYR A 22 9.10 -11.93 5.21
CA TYR A 22 8.57 -11.11 6.30
C TYR A 22 7.47 -10.13 5.87
N SER A 23 7.19 -9.96 4.56
CA SER A 23 6.24 -8.98 4.05
C SER A 23 4.87 -9.11 4.71
N ARG A 24 4.20 -10.27 4.56
CA ARG A 24 2.83 -10.48 5.08
C ARG A 24 2.75 -10.55 6.61
N SER A 25 3.76 -11.14 7.24
CA SER A 25 3.73 -11.48 8.67
C SER A 25 4.17 -10.30 9.56
N HIS A 26 5.11 -9.48 9.10
CA HIS A 26 5.71 -8.41 9.89
C HIS A 26 5.54 -7.05 9.21
N PHE A 27 6.02 -6.87 7.98
CA PHE A 27 6.10 -5.53 7.37
C PHE A 27 4.72 -4.90 7.12
N VAL A 28 3.83 -5.61 6.45
CA VAL A 28 2.45 -5.14 6.20
C VAL A 28 1.76 -4.84 7.54
N LYS A 29 1.94 -5.70 8.54
CA LYS A 29 1.30 -5.53 9.85
C LYS A 29 1.88 -4.36 10.66
N ALA A 30 3.18 -4.15 10.60
CA ALA A 30 3.83 -3.02 11.22
C ALA A 30 3.37 -1.71 10.58
N LEU A 31 3.23 -1.66 9.25
CA LEU A 31 2.78 -0.46 8.55
C LEU A 31 1.29 -0.18 8.75
N GLU A 32 0.44 -1.21 8.82
CA GLU A 32 -0.97 -1.05 9.23
C GLU A 32 -1.08 -0.44 10.64
N ILE A 33 -0.25 -0.88 11.59
CA ILE A 33 -0.22 -0.34 12.96
C ILE A 33 0.42 1.05 13.01
N ALA A 34 1.48 1.31 12.24
CA ALA A 34 2.08 2.63 12.15
C ALA A 34 1.07 3.66 11.63
N LEU A 35 0.33 3.31 10.59
CA LEU A 35 -0.74 4.15 10.05
C LEU A 35 -1.83 4.42 11.11
N LEU A 36 -2.24 3.39 11.86
CA LEU A 36 -3.16 3.54 13.02
C LEU A 36 -2.68 4.59 14.00
N LEU A 37 -1.41 4.50 14.40
CA LEU A 37 -0.82 5.39 15.39
C LEU A 37 -0.71 6.82 14.86
N ILE A 38 -0.38 7.00 13.58
CA ILE A 38 -0.35 8.30 12.92
C ILE A 38 -1.75 8.93 12.88
N VAL A 39 -2.78 8.16 12.52
CA VAL A 39 -4.18 8.60 12.54
C VAL A 39 -4.60 8.97 13.96
N TYR A 40 -4.25 8.14 14.95
CA TYR A 40 -4.55 8.41 16.36
C TYR A 40 -3.86 9.68 16.89
N ILE A 41 -2.61 9.93 16.52
CA ILE A 41 -1.92 11.21 16.83
C ILE A 41 -2.64 12.37 16.18
N SER A 42 -2.97 12.25 14.90
CA SER A 42 -3.48 13.35 14.09
C SER A 42 -4.88 13.80 14.54
N PHE A 43 -5.72 12.87 15.01
CA PHE A 43 -7.14 13.16 15.31
C PHE A 43 -7.56 12.89 16.76
N GLY A 44 -6.72 12.22 17.55
CA GLY A 44 -6.98 11.87 18.95
C GLY A 44 -6.24 12.77 19.96
N TYR A 45 -5.31 13.61 19.50
CA TYR A 45 -4.57 14.51 20.38
C TYR A 45 -5.48 15.62 20.94
N THR A 46 -5.48 15.78 22.26
CA THR A 46 -6.11 16.92 22.96
C THR A 46 -5.02 17.79 23.58
N PRO A 47 -5.09 19.14 23.47
CA PRO A 47 -4.11 20.01 24.09
C PRO A 47 -3.96 19.72 25.59
N GLY A 48 -2.74 19.44 26.05
CA GLY A 48 -2.44 19.08 27.44
C GLY A 48 -2.34 17.56 27.73
N SER A 49 -2.69 16.68 26.78
CA SER A 49 -2.66 15.22 26.98
C SER A 49 -1.41 14.52 26.39
N GLY A 50 -0.33 15.26 26.09
CA GLY A 50 0.84 14.73 25.39
C GLY A 50 1.52 13.55 26.12
N ALA A 51 1.66 13.63 27.45
CA ALA A 51 2.21 12.53 28.24
C ALA A 51 1.31 11.28 28.21
N SER A 52 0.00 11.44 28.35
CA SER A 52 -0.97 10.35 28.26
C SER A 52 -0.94 9.66 26.89
N PHE A 53 -0.82 10.45 25.81
CA PHE A 53 -0.68 9.93 24.46
C PHE A 53 0.57 9.03 24.33
N VAL A 54 1.73 9.53 24.76
CA VAL A 54 2.99 8.78 24.69
C VAL A 54 2.88 7.48 25.50
N LEU A 55 2.37 7.55 26.73
CA LEU A 55 2.23 6.38 27.60
C LEU A 55 1.32 5.30 27.00
N VAL A 56 0.21 5.69 26.36
CA VAL A 56 -0.74 4.74 25.75
C VAL A 56 -0.18 4.12 24.46
N THR A 57 0.62 4.86 23.70
CA THR A 57 1.08 4.41 22.36
C THR A 57 2.50 3.85 22.33
N LEU A 58 3.30 4.03 23.39
CA LEU A 58 4.71 3.62 23.44
C LEU A 58 4.90 2.14 23.11
N SER A 59 4.07 1.27 23.69
CA SER A 59 4.11 -0.18 23.43
C SER A 59 3.79 -0.53 21.98
N SER A 60 2.88 0.20 21.35
CA SER A 60 2.49 0.00 19.96
C SER A 60 3.57 0.49 18.99
N TRP A 61 4.20 1.63 19.28
CA TRP A 61 5.37 2.10 18.52
C TRP A 61 6.55 1.14 18.65
N PHE A 62 6.79 0.61 19.85
CA PHE A 62 7.81 -0.42 20.05
C PHE A 62 7.49 -1.68 19.23
N LEU A 63 6.23 -2.11 19.20
CA LEU A 63 5.79 -3.23 18.36
C LEU A 63 6.07 -2.97 16.86
N VAL A 64 5.71 -1.78 16.36
CA VAL A 64 5.97 -1.39 14.96
C VAL A 64 7.46 -1.48 14.63
N ILE A 65 8.30 -0.85 15.44
CA ILE A 65 9.76 -0.87 15.24
C ILE A 65 10.28 -2.30 15.32
N SER A 66 9.85 -3.09 16.31
CA SER A 66 10.27 -4.47 16.48
C SER A 66 9.95 -5.33 15.24
N TRP A 67 8.79 -5.14 14.61
CA TRP A 67 8.40 -5.90 13.43
C TRP A 67 9.09 -5.44 12.16
N LEU A 68 9.33 -4.13 11.99
CA LEU A 68 10.10 -3.61 10.85
C LEU A 68 11.57 -4.05 10.92
N PHE A 69 12.16 -4.08 12.12
CA PHE A 69 13.58 -4.38 12.29
C PHE A 69 13.89 -5.83 12.67
N ALA A 70 12.90 -6.65 13.01
CA ALA A 70 13.10 -8.08 13.33
C ALA A 70 13.95 -8.83 12.28
N PRO A 71 13.73 -8.67 10.95
CA PRO A 71 14.54 -9.37 9.95
C PRO A 71 16.01 -8.95 9.96
N TYR A 72 16.28 -7.69 10.29
CA TYR A 72 17.62 -7.10 10.30
C TYR A 72 18.42 -7.43 11.55
N ILE A 73 17.75 -7.66 12.70
CA ILE A 73 18.41 -8.16 13.91
C ILE A 73 19.12 -9.48 13.64
N PHE A 74 18.53 -10.34 12.80
CA PHE A 74 19.12 -11.61 12.40
C PHE A 74 19.95 -11.53 11.11
N ASN A 75 20.08 -10.35 10.51
CA ASN A 75 20.85 -10.07 9.30
C ASN A 75 21.60 -8.71 9.42
N PRO A 76 22.49 -8.55 10.42
CA PRO A 76 23.11 -7.24 10.71
C PRO A 76 24.01 -6.73 9.57
N SER A 77 24.52 -7.63 8.72
CA SER A 77 25.27 -7.24 7.53
C SER A 77 24.43 -6.48 6.48
N GLY A 78 23.09 -6.49 6.60
CA GLY A 78 22.21 -5.70 5.73
C GLY A 78 22.25 -4.19 5.97
N PHE A 79 22.97 -3.72 7.00
CA PHE A 79 23.21 -2.28 7.24
C PHE A 79 24.51 -1.77 6.62
N GLU A 80 25.31 -2.64 6.00
CA GLU A 80 26.53 -2.23 5.33
C GLU A 80 26.17 -1.54 4.01
N TRP A 81 26.51 -0.25 3.87
CA TRP A 81 26.12 0.60 2.74
C TRP A 81 26.26 -0.09 1.36
N GLN A 82 27.40 -0.72 1.09
CA GLN A 82 27.63 -1.39 -0.18
C GLN A 82 26.63 -2.52 -0.44
N LYS A 83 26.32 -3.32 0.60
CA LYS A 83 25.30 -4.37 0.51
C LYS A 83 23.90 -3.78 0.37
N THR A 84 23.61 -2.68 1.06
CA THR A 84 22.32 -1.99 0.96
C THR A 84 22.06 -1.52 -0.47
N VAL A 85 23.07 -0.95 -1.13
CA VAL A 85 22.97 -0.51 -2.54
C VAL A 85 22.77 -1.71 -3.48
N ASP A 86 23.56 -2.77 -3.30
CA ASP A 86 23.43 -4.00 -4.11
C ASP A 86 22.06 -4.68 -3.91
N ASP A 87 21.57 -4.71 -2.67
CA ASP A 87 20.26 -5.26 -2.30
C ASP A 87 19.10 -4.43 -2.86
N PHE A 88 19.26 -3.10 -2.92
CA PHE A 88 18.25 -2.22 -3.49
C PHE A 88 18.11 -2.44 -5.00
N ASP A 89 19.22 -2.60 -5.73
CA ASP A 89 19.20 -2.94 -7.15
C ASP A 89 18.60 -4.34 -7.39
N ASP A 90 19.04 -5.35 -6.63
CA ASP A 90 18.49 -6.72 -6.69
C ASP A 90 16.97 -6.74 -6.44
N TRP A 91 16.50 -6.04 -5.41
CA TRP A 91 15.08 -5.93 -5.08
C TRP A 91 14.29 -5.19 -6.15
N THR A 92 14.83 -4.08 -6.67
CA THR A 92 14.17 -3.30 -7.74
C THR A 92 14.02 -4.15 -9.00
N ASN A 93 15.07 -4.89 -9.38
CA ASN A 93 15.03 -5.82 -10.50
C ASN A 93 14.00 -6.93 -10.29
N TRP A 94 13.98 -7.57 -9.12
CA TRP A 94 12.98 -8.59 -8.75
C TRP A 94 11.54 -8.06 -8.78
N LEU A 95 11.33 -6.84 -8.27
CA LEU A 95 10.02 -6.16 -8.21
C LEU A 95 9.46 -5.86 -9.61
N MET A 96 10.34 -5.44 -10.52
CA MET A 96 9.98 -5.05 -11.88
C MET A 96 9.96 -6.22 -12.88
N TYR A 97 10.59 -7.34 -12.53
CA TYR A 97 10.64 -8.51 -13.41
C TYR A 97 9.25 -9.13 -13.59
N LYS A 98 8.74 -9.01 -14.82
CA LYS A 98 7.45 -9.59 -15.20
C LYS A 98 7.56 -11.11 -15.28
N GLY A 99 6.67 -11.79 -14.57
CA GLY A 99 6.71 -13.24 -14.45
C GLY A 99 6.39 -13.97 -15.76
N GLY A 100 6.34 -15.29 -15.68
CA GLY A 100 6.06 -16.19 -16.79
C GLY A 100 5.74 -17.60 -16.29
N VAL A 101 5.25 -18.46 -17.18
CA VAL A 101 4.91 -19.84 -16.81
C VAL A 101 6.18 -20.57 -16.33
N GLY A 102 6.17 -21.03 -15.07
CA GLY A 102 7.28 -21.78 -14.46
C GLY A 102 8.35 -20.93 -13.78
N ILE A 103 8.22 -19.60 -13.75
CA ILE A 103 9.13 -18.72 -13.00
C ILE A 103 8.76 -18.76 -11.53
N LYS A 104 9.74 -18.98 -10.65
CA LYS A 104 9.54 -19.07 -9.20
C LYS A 104 9.40 -17.68 -8.57
N GLY A 105 8.76 -17.61 -7.41
CA GLY A 105 8.70 -16.38 -6.61
C GLY A 105 10.06 -15.79 -6.23
N ASP A 106 11.12 -16.61 -6.22
CA ASP A 106 12.47 -16.13 -5.96
C ASP A 106 13.00 -15.16 -7.02
N ASP A 107 12.56 -15.32 -8.27
CA ASP A 107 13.05 -14.58 -9.43
C ASP A 107 12.10 -13.46 -9.87
N SER A 108 10.81 -13.56 -9.53
CA SER A 108 9.79 -12.59 -9.94
C SER A 108 8.84 -12.24 -8.80
N TRP A 109 8.63 -10.93 -8.59
CA TRP A 109 7.60 -10.44 -7.69
C TRP A 109 6.21 -10.93 -8.06
N GLU A 110 5.88 -11.02 -9.36
CA GLU A 110 4.55 -11.45 -9.80
C GLU A 110 4.27 -12.91 -9.43
N SER A 111 5.26 -13.79 -9.61
CA SER A 111 5.15 -15.20 -9.18
C SER A 111 5.04 -15.31 -7.66
N TRP A 112 5.89 -14.58 -6.92
CA TRP A 112 5.85 -14.58 -5.45
C TRP A 112 4.52 -14.07 -4.92
N TRP A 113 3.99 -13.00 -5.48
CA TRP A 113 2.73 -12.39 -5.06
C TRP A 113 1.54 -13.33 -5.27
N ASP A 114 1.53 -14.10 -6.38
CA ASP A 114 0.52 -15.13 -6.61
C ASP A 114 0.68 -16.35 -5.67
N GLU A 115 1.92 -16.77 -5.36
CA GLU A 115 2.23 -17.83 -4.39
C GLU A 115 1.80 -17.45 -2.96
N GLU A 116 2.15 -16.24 -2.51
CA GLU A 116 1.88 -15.68 -1.18
C GLU A 116 0.37 -15.54 -0.87
N GLN A 117 -0.47 -15.51 -1.90
CA GLN A 117 -1.92 -15.33 -1.79
C GLN A 117 -2.70 -16.61 -2.03
N SER A 118 -2.03 -17.72 -2.35
CA SER A 118 -2.65 -18.98 -2.72
C SER A 118 -3.64 -19.50 -1.67
N HIS A 119 -3.34 -19.35 -0.37
CA HIS A 119 -4.22 -19.81 0.71
C HIS A 119 -5.52 -19.01 0.84
N ILE A 120 -5.56 -17.76 0.37
CA ILE A 120 -6.78 -16.93 0.38
C ILE A 120 -7.83 -17.55 -0.56
N GLN A 121 -7.43 -18.30 -1.58
CA GLN A 121 -8.34 -18.84 -2.58
C GLN A 121 -9.22 -20.00 -2.08
N THR A 122 -8.97 -20.49 -0.86
CA THR A 122 -9.86 -21.43 -0.16
C THR A 122 -11.16 -20.74 0.29
N LEU A 123 -12.26 -21.46 0.45
CA LEU A 123 -13.53 -20.87 0.90
C LEU A 123 -13.36 -20.16 2.26
N ARG A 124 -12.70 -20.83 3.21
CA ARG A 124 -12.37 -20.27 4.52
C ARG A 124 -11.48 -19.04 4.41
N GLY A 125 -10.44 -19.10 3.57
CA GLY A 125 -9.54 -17.98 3.30
C GLY A 125 -10.30 -16.76 2.78
N ARG A 126 -11.19 -16.93 1.80
CA ARG A 126 -12.00 -15.84 1.25
C ARG A 126 -12.93 -15.20 2.27
N ILE A 127 -13.61 -16.01 3.09
CA ILE A 127 -14.51 -15.51 4.13
C ILE A 127 -13.72 -14.72 5.18
N LEU A 128 -12.63 -15.30 5.70
CA LEU A 128 -11.79 -14.64 6.72
C LEU A 128 -11.17 -13.36 6.18
N GLU A 129 -10.60 -13.38 4.97
CA GLU A 129 -10.01 -12.19 4.36
C GLU A 129 -11.07 -11.11 4.15
N THR A 130 -12.28 -11.45 3.69
CA THR A 130 -13.39 -10.49 3.56
C THR A 130 -13.72 -9.84 4.90
N ILE A 131 -13.94 -10.63 5.95
CA ILE A 131 -14.27 -10.13 7.29
C ILE A 131 -13.14 -9.25 7.83
N LEU A 132 -11.89 -9.71 7.73
CA LEU A 132 -10.73 -8.99 8.20
C LEU A 132 -10.54 -7.68 7.42
N SER A 133 -10.86 -7.64 6.14
CA SER A 133 -10.74 -6.45 5.28
C SER A 133 -11.73 -5.36 5.65
N LEU A 134 -12.88 -5.71 6.24
CA LEU A 134 -13.87 -4.72 6.72
C LEU A 134 -13.25 -3.73 7.72
N ARG A 135 -12.14 -4.10 8.39
CA ARG A 135 -11.41 -3.16 9.26
C ARG A 135 -11.04 -1.86 8.54
N PHE A 136 -10.61 -1.94 7.28
CA PHE A 136 -10.20 -0.80 6.48
C PHE A 136 -11.36 0.17 6.18
N ILE A 137 -12.61 -0.31 6.20
CA ILE A 137 -13.80 0.55 6.07
C ILE A 137 -13.94 1.43 7.32
N MET A 138 -13.69 0.87 8.51
CA MET A 138 -13.71 1.63 9.77
C MET A 138 -12.60 2.69 9.82
N PHE A 139 -11.41 2.38 9.28
CA PHE A 139 -10.34 3.36 9.12
C PHE A 139 -10.75 4.54 8.26
N GLN A 140 -11.28 4.23 7.07
CA GLN A 140 -11.74 5.24 6.13
C GLN A 140 -12.82 6.11 6.77
N TYR A 141 -13.75 5.48 7.50
CA TYR A 141 -14.79 6.18 8.25
C TYR A 141 -14.19 7.12 9.31
N GLY A 142 -13.26 6.64 10.13
CA GLY A 142 -12.62 7.45 11.17
C GLY A 142 -11.92 8.69 10.64
N VAL A 143 -11.23 8.58 9.49
CA VAL A 143 -10.52 9.73 8.88
C VAL A 143 -11.49 10.71 8.23
N VAL A 144 -12.47 10.23 7.44
CA VAL A 144 -13.41 11.11 6.70
C VAL A 144 -14.24 12.00 7.63
N TYR A 145 -14.66 11.47 8.78
CA TYR A 145 -15.46 12.21 9.76
C TYR A 145 -14.65 13.16 10.65
N LYS A 146 -13.32 13.12 10.55
CA LYS A 146 -12.41 14.04 11.23
C LYS A 146 -11.84 15.11 10.29
N LEU A 147 -12.19 15.08 9.01
CA LEU A 147 -11.86 16.13 8.05
C LEU A 147 -12.55 17.44 8.41
N HIS A 148 -11.81 18.54 8.39
CA HIS A 148 -12.36 19.87 8.66
C HIS A 148 -13.32 20.30 7.56
N VAL A 149 -13.08 19.87 6.31
CA VAL A 149 -13.97 20.15 5.16
C VAL A 149 -15.39 19.58 5.35
N THR A 150 -15.54 18.56 6.20
CA THR A 150 -16.83 17.93 6.52
C THR A 150 -17.63 18.76 7.54
N GLY A 151 -17.01 19.71 8.23
CA GLY A 151 -17.67 20.55 9.24
C GLY A 151 -18.30 19.71 10.36
N SER A 152 -19.54 20.04 10.73
CA SER A 152 -20.36 19.27 11.70
C SER A 152 -21.21 18.17 11.06
N ASP A 153 -21.21 18.06 9.73
CA ASP A 153 -22.12 17.20 8.99
C ASP A 153 -21.62 15.75 8.95
N THR A 154 -22.03 14.98 9.95
CA THR A 154 -21.71 13.55 10.08
C THR A 154 -22.70 12.66 9.32
N SER A 155 -23.15 13.10 8.14
CA SER A 155 -24.11 12.32 7.37
C SER A 155 -23.44 11.15 6.64
N ILE A 156 -24.15 10.01 6.56
CA ILE A 156 -23.69 8.84 5.80
C ILE A 156 -23.49 9.16 4.30
N ALA A 157 -24.13 10.22 3.81
CA ALA A 157 -23.96 10.73 2.45
C ALA A 157 -22.53 11.25 2.22
N VAL A 158 -21.94 11.99 3.17
CA VAL A 158 -20.55 12.49 3.06
C VAL A 158 -19.57 11.32 2.94
N TYR A 159 -19.81 10.26 3.72
CA TYR A 159 -19.02 9.03 3.61
C TYR A 159 -19.16 8.39 2.22
N GLY A 160 -20.38 8.26 1.70
CA GLY A 160 -20.62 7.78 0.34
C GLY A 160 -19.93 8.60 -0.75
N PHE A 161 -19.98 9.94 -0.65
CA PHE A 161 -19.28 10.84 -1.58
C PHE A 161 -17.76 10.66 -1.54
N SER A 162 -17.17 10.39 -0.36
CA SER A 162 -15.73 10.12 -0.25
C SER A 162 -15.31 8.89 -1.06
N TRP A 163 -16.14 7.84 -1.09
CA TRP A 163 -15.90 6.65 -1.91
C TRP A 163 -15.98 6.94 -3.41
N VAL A 164 -16.93 7.79 -3.83
CA VAL A 164 -17.02 8.22 -5.23
C VAL A 164 -15.78 9.01 -5.64
N ALA A 165 -15.31 9.92 -4.80
CA ALA A 165 -14.08 10.68 -5.05
C ALA A 165 -12.85 9.76 -5.15
N LEU A 166 -12.71 8.80 -4.23
CA LEU A 166 -11.63 7.80 -4.24
C LEU A 166 -11.64 6.94 -5.51
N VAL A 167 -12.82 6.44 -5.90
CA VAL A 167 -12.97 5.69 -7.16
C VAL A 167 -12.61 6.55 -8.36
N GLY A 168 -13.01 7.83 -8.35
CA GLY A 168 -12.61 8.81 -9.36
C GLY A 168 -11.09 8.92 -9.49
N ILE A 169 -10.38 9.12 -8.37
CA ILE A 169 -8.91 9.22 -8.34
C ILE A 169 -8.24 7.95 -8.90
N VAL A 170 -8.72 6.77 -8.52
CA VAL A 170 -8.19 5.49 -9.03
C VAL A 170 -8.45 5.34 -10.54
N MET A 171 -9.64 5.70 -11.01
CA MET A 171 -9.99 5.64 -12.43
C MET A 171 -9.17 6.61 -13.28
N ILE A 172 -8.92 7.81 -12.76
CA ILE A 172 -7.99 8.78 -13.35
C ILE A 172 -6.61 8.16 -13.48
N PHE A 173 -6.03 7.66 -12.38
CA PHE A 173 -4.69 7.08 -12.39
C PHE A 173 -4.59 5.94 -13.43
N LYS A 174 -5.64 5.12 -13.53
CA LYS A 174 -5.75 4.08 -14.56
C LYS A 174 -5.74 4.63 -15.99
N ILE A 175 -6.47 5.71 -16.26
CA ILE A 175 -6.50 6.35 -17.59
C ILE A 175 -5.10 6.83 -17.98
N PHE A 176 -4.35 7.43 -17.04
CA PHE A 176 -3.00 7.94 -17.28
C PHE A 176 -1.93 6.85 -17.43
N THR A 177 -2.08 5.74 -16.71
CA THR A 177 -1.12 4.62 -16.77
C THR A 177 -1.41 3.66 -17.92
N PHE A 178 -2.60 3.71 -18.51
CA PHE A 178 -2.95 2.90 -19.67
C PHE A 178 -2.18 3.34 -20.92
N SER A 179 -1.30 2.47 -21.41
CA SER A 179 -0.57 2.68 -22.67
C SER A 179 -0.83 1.52 -23.64
N PRO A 180 -1.51 1.75 -24.77
CA PRO A 180 -1.86 0.69 -25.71
C PRO A 180 -0.62 0.25 -26.52
N LYS A 181 -0.39 -1.06 -26.57
CA LYS A 181 0.75 -1.67 -27.31
C LYS A 181 0.52 -1.83 -28.82
N LYS A 182 -0.65 -1.47 -29.36
CA LYS A 182 -0.97 -1.65 -30.80
C LYS A 182 -1.60 -0.40 -31.41
N SER A 183 -1.00 0.03 -32.53
CA SER A 183 -1.38 1.13 -33.44
C SER A 183 -1.14 2.56 -32.95
N ASN A 184 -0.37 3.33 -33.73
CA ASN A 184 -0.09 4.76 -33.51
C ASN A 184 -1.38 5.62 -33.46
N ASN A 185 -2.41 5.27 -34.24
CA ASN A 185 -3.65 6.03 -34.27
C ASN A 185 -4.44 5.89 -32.96
N PHE A 186 -4.42 4.70 -32.35
CA PHE A 186 -5.08 4.47 -31.06
C PHE A 186 -4.32 5.14 -29.91
N GLN A 187 -2.98 5.22 -30.01
CA GLN A 187 -2.15 5.96 -29.07
C GLN A 187 -2.47 7.46 -29.07
N LEU A 188 -2.67 8.08 -30.23
CA LEU A 188 -2.98 9.52 -30.33
C LEU A 188 -4.32 9.86 -29.66
N VAL A 189 -5.37 9.07 -29.93
CA VAL A 189 -6.70 9.25 -29.32
C VAL A 189 -6.64 9.07 -27.80
N LEU A 190 -5.92 8.06 -27.31
CA LEU A 190 -5.78 7.82 -25.87
C LEU A 190 -4.96 8.91 -25.17
N ARG A 191 -3.87 9.39 -25.78
CA ARG A 191 -3.10 10.52 -25.25
C ARG A 191 -3.93 11.81 -25.22
N PHE A 192 -4.75 12.03 -26.23
CA PHE A 192 -5.70 13.14 -26.24
C PHE A 192 -6.73 13.01 -25.10
N LEU A 193 -7.32 11.82 -24.93
CA LEU A 193 -8.26 11.55 -23.84
C LEU A 193 -7.60 11.71 -22.46
N GLN A 194 -6.36 11.26 -22.29
CA GLN A 194 -5.55 11.49 -21.08
C GLN A 194 -5.35 12.99 -20.84
N GLY A 195 -5.03 13.76 -21.89
CA GLY A 195 -4.91 15.21 -21.83
C GLY A 195 -6.20 15.91 -21.40
N VAL A 196 -7.33 15.57 -22.01
CA VAL A 196 -8.66 16.10 -21.64
C VAL A 196 -9.02 15.71 -20.21
N THR A 197 -8.78 14.46 -19.82
CA THR A 197 -9.01 13.99 -18.44
C THR A 197 -8.12 14.74 -17.45
N GLY A 198 -6.88 15.06 -17.82
CA GLY A 198 -5.95 15.84 -17.01
C GLY A 198 -6.38 17.28 -16.81
N ILE A 199 -6.79 17.94 -17.89
CA ILE A 199 -7.35 19.30 -17.80
C ILE A 199 -8.62 19.29 -16.94
N GLY A 200 -9.51 18.32 -17.16
CA GLY A 200 -10.71 18.14 -16.34
C GLY A 200 -10.39 17.93 -14.85
N LEU A 201 -9.32 17.21 -14.54
CA LEU A 201 -8.87 17.01 -13.16
C LEU A 201 -8.34 18.30 -12.54
N VAL A 202 -7.51 19.05 -13.27
CA VAL A 202 -7.01 20.35 -12.81
C VAL A 202 -8.20 21.29 -12.54
N VAL A 203 -9.17 21.34 -13.44
CA VAL A 203 -10.39 22.12 -13.24
C VAL A 203 -11.17 21.64 -12.02
N ALA A 204 -11.37 20.33 -11.86
CA ALA A 204 -12.06 19.77 -10.70
C ALA A 204 -11.35 20.11 -9.38
N VAL A 205 -10.02 19.97 -9.33
CA VAL A 205 -9.22 20.36 -8.15
C VAL A 205 -9.33 21.85 -7.88
N CYS A 206 -9.23 22.70 -8.91
CA CYS A 206 -9.43 24.14 -8.77
C CYS A 206 -10.82 24.48 -8.24
N LEU A 207 -11.88 23.84 -8.75
CA LEU A 207 -13.25 24.04 -8.26
C LEU A 207 -13.39 23.60 -6.81
N VAL A 208 -12.84 22.45 -6.43
CA VAL A 208 -12.87 21.99 -5.03
C VAL A 208 -12.14 23.00 -4.14
N VAL A 209 -10.95 23.48 -4.52
CA VAL A 209 -10.20 24.48 -3.74
C VAL A 209 -10.93 25.83 -3.66
N LEU A 210 -11.62 26.26 -4.72
CA LEU A 210 -12.36 27.53 -4.75
C LEU A 210 -13.67 27.48 -3.95
N PHE A 211 -14.38 26.35 -3.98
CA PHE A 211 -15.72 26.21 -3.40
C PHE A 211 -15.73 25.49 -2.04
N THR A 212 -14.59 24.98 -1.57
CA THR A 212 -14.48 24.34 -0.26
C THR A 212 -13.35 24.96 0.55
N SER A 213 -13.50 24.96 1.87
CA SER A 213 -12.48 25.42 2.81
C SER A 213 -11.40 24.35 3.04
N LEU A 214 -10.79 23.85 1.95
CA LEU A 214 -9.74 22.83 2.03
C LEU A 214 -8.53 23.36 2.77
N THR A 215 -8.16 22.69 3.86
CA THR A 215 -6.91 22.97 4.58
C THR A 215 -5.79 22.04 4.14
N VAL A 216 -4.54 22.43 4.41
CA VAL A 216 -3.39 21.53 4.23
C VAL A 216 -3.55 20.25 5.07
N GLY A 217 -4.16 20.36 6.26
CA GLY A 217 -4.48 19.21 7.10
C GLY A 217 -5.46 18.23 6.47
N ASP A 218 -6.44 18.73 5.70
CA ASP A 218 -7.38 17.88 4.95
C ASP A 218 -6.67 17.11 3.82
N LEU A 219 -5.65 17.70 3.19
CA LEU A 219 -4.83 17.02 2.18
C LEU A 219 -4.05 15.85 2.79
N PHE A 220 -3.38 16.07 3.93
CA PHE A 220 -2.68 15.00 4.65
C PHE A 220 -3.65 13.91 5.10
N SER A 221 -4.81 14.29 5.62
CA SER A 221 -5.86 13.37 6.03
C SER A 221 -6.38 12.54 4.86
N GLY A 222 -6.52 13.15 3.67
CA GLY A 222 -6.89 12.44 2.44
C GLY A 222 -5.89 11.34 2.06
N ILE A 223 -4.59 11.59 2.23
CA ILE A 223 -3.55 10.58 2.01
C ILE A 223 -3.67 9.44 3.03
N LEU A 224 -3.86 9.77 4.31
CA LEU A 224 -4.06 8.79 5.38
C LEU A 224 -5.31 7.93 5.19
N ALA A 225 -6.32 8.43 4.49
CA ALA A 225 -7.53 7.71 4.09
C ALA A 225 -7.28 6.84 2.83
N PHE A 226 -6.52 7.35 1.86
CA PHE A 226 -6.28 6.64 0.60
C PHE A 226 -5.49 5.33 0.79
N ILE A 227 -4.46 5.33 1.63
CA ILE A 227 -3.63 4.15 1.91
C ILE A 227 -4.46 2.94 2.38
N PRO A 228 -5.28 3.02 3.45
CA PRO A 228 -6.11 1.91 3.92
C PRO A 228 -7.24 1.57 2.95
N THR A 229 -7.75 2.55 2.20
CA THR A 229 -8.71 2.28 1.11
C THR A 229 -8.10 1.40 0.02
N GLY A 230 -6.86 1.66 -0.41
CA GLY A 230 -6.23 0.81 -1.40
C GLY A 230 -5.89 -0.58 -0.85
N TRP A 231 -5.55 -0.73 0.43
CA TRP A 231 -5.46 -2.05 1.07
C TRP A 231 -6.80 -2.80 1.06
N LEU A 232 -7.92 -2.13 1.34
CA LEU A 232 -9.25 -2.72 1.21
C LEU A 232 -9.49 -3.24 -0.21
N ILE A 233 -9.26 -2.40 -1.21
CA ILE A 233 -9.48 -2.73 -2.61
C ILE A 233 -8.62 -3.92 -3.02
N LEU A 234 -7.34 -3.94 -2.62
CA LEU A 234 -6.43 -5.04 -2.89
C LEU A 234 -6.90 -6.34 -2.23
N SER A 235 -7.18 -6.34 -0.93
CA SER A 235 -7.64 -7.55 -0.23
C SER A 235 -8.93 -8.11 -0.82
N LEU A 236 -9.89 -7.24 -1.16
CA LEU A 236 -11.13 -7.66 -1.83
C LEU A 236 -10.86 -8.19 -3.24
N ALA A 237 -9.99 -7.54 -4.01
CA ALA A 237 -9.66 -7.97 -5.36
C ALA A 237 -8.96 -9.34 -5.38
N ILE A 238 -8.06 -9.59 -4.42
CA ILE A 238 -7.39 -10.88 -4.23
C ILE A 238 -8.40 -11.95 -3.84
N THR A 239 -9.29 -11.64 -2.90
CA THR A 239 -10.35 -12.55 -2.45
C THR A 239 -11.26 -12.98 -3.59
N TRP A 240 -11.69 -12.01 -4.41
CA TRP A 240 -12.61 -12.21 -5.53
C TRP A 240 -11.89 -12.27 -6.89
N LYS A 241 -10.65 -12.80 -6.91
CA LYS A 241 -9.76 -12.88 -8.08
C LYS A 241 -10.45 -13.35 -9.37
N LYS A 242 -11.37 -14.33 -9.29
CA LYS A 242 -12.13 -14.82 -10.46
C LYS A 242 -13.03 -13.75 -11.07
N VAL A 243 -13.75 -12.99 -10.24
CA VAL A 243 -14.65 -11.90 -10.67
C VAL A 243 -13.83 -10.75 -11.24
N VAL A 244 -12.74 -10.37 -10.58
CA VAL A 244 -11.87 -9.29 -11.07
C VAL A 244 -11.23 -9.65 -12.41
N ARG A 245 -10.87 -10.92 -12.61
CA ARG A 245 -10.39 -11.44 -13.89
C ARG A 245 -11.46 -11.42 -14.98
N SER A 246 -12.71 -11.79 -14.67
CA SER A 246 -13.79 -11.74 -15.67
C SER A 246 -14.13 -10.33 -16.15
N VAL A 247 -13.90 -9.31 -15.32
CA VAL A 247 -14.07 -7.90 -15.69
C VAL A 247 -12.79 -7.32 -16.35
N GLY A 248 -11.70 -8.11 -16.46
CA GLY A 248 -10.46 -7.67 -17.10
C GLY A 248 -9.64 -6.66 -16.30
N LEU A 249 -9.86 -6.57 -14.98
CA LEU A 249 -9.16 -5.60 -14.10
C LEU A 249 -7.90 -6.16 -13.45
N TRP A 250 -7.63 -7.46 -13.61
CA TRP A 250 -6.58 -8.16 -12.86
C TRP A 250 -5.17 -7.58 -13.10
N ASP A 251 -4.84 -7.18 -14.32
CA ASP A 251 -3.55 -6.55 -14.60
C ASP A 251 -3.40 -5.21 -13.89
N SER A 252 -4.47 -4.40 -13.80
CA SER A 252 -4.46 -3.17 -13.01
C SER A 252 -4.26 -3.44 -11.51
N VAL A 253 -4.89 -4.50 -10.98
CA VAL A 253 -4.70 -4.90 -9.58
C VAL A 253 -3.27 -5.31 -9.30
N LYS A 254 -2.63 -6.05 -10.21
CA LYS A 254 -1.20 -6.40 -10.08
C LYS A 254 -0.31 -5.18 -10.07
N GLU A 255 -0.49 -4.23 -10.99
CA GLU A 255 0.31 -3.00 -11.00
C GLU A 255 0.10 -2.18 -9.73
N PHE A 256 -1.14 -2.08 -9.24
CA PHE A 256 -1.45 -1.37 -8.00
C PHE A 256 -0.85 -2.07 -6.77
N ALA A 257 -0.89 -3.40 -6.70
CA ALA A 257 -0.24 -4.17 -5.65
C ALA A 257 1.28 -4.00 -5.68
N ARG A 258 1.89 -3.98 -6.87
CA ARG A 258 3.33 -3.73 -7.04
C ARG A 258 3.71 -2.36 -6.50
N MET A 259 2.89 -1.33 -6.74
CA MET A 259 3.12 0.00 -6.17
C MET A 259 3.06 0.01 -4.65
N TYR A 260 2.14 -0.74 -4.03
CA TYR A 260 2.10 -0.90 -2.58
C TYR A 260 3.37 -1.56 -2.07
N ASP A 261 3.80 -2.66 -2.67
CA ASP A 261 5.02 -3.35 -2.26
C ASP A 261 6.28 -2.49 -2.50
N ALA A 262 6.31 -1.71 -3.59
CA ALA A 262 7.35 -0.71 -3.87
C ALA A 262 7.43 0.34 -2.76
N GLY A 263 6.29 0.94 -2.42
CA GLY A 263 6.21 1.96 -1.37
C GLY A 263 6.63 1.41 -0.02
N MET A 264 6.17 0.21 0.34
CA MET A 264 6.59 -0.46 1.58
C MET A 264 8.09 -0.74 1.58
N GLY A 265 8.65 -1.25 0.48
CA GLY A 265 10.09 -1.50 0.36
C GLY A 265 10.93 -0.24 0.51
N ILE A 266 10.53 0.87 -0.11
CA ILE A 266 11.21 2.17 0.03
C ILE A 266 11.15 2.66 1.49
N ILE A 267 10.01 2.57 2.16
CA ILE A 267 9.86 2.98 3.56
C ILE A 267 10.79 2.16 4.47
N ILE A 268 10.98 0.88 4.18
CA ILE A 268 11.85 -0.01 4.96
C ILE A 268 13.33 0.24 4.65
N PHE A 269 13.67 0.54 3.39
CA PHE A 269 15.04 0.84 2.96
C PHE A 269 15.54 2.22 3.42
N ALA A 270 14.67 3.24 3.42
CA ALA A 270 15.08 4.62 3.66
C ALA A 270 15.86 4.85 4.99
N PRO A 271 15.54 4.18 6.11
CA PRO A 271 16.30 4.29 7.35
C PRO A 271 17.63 3.51 7.38
N ILE A 272 17.88 2.67 6.38
CA ILE A 272 19.02 1.74 6.30
C ILE A 272 20.10 2.27 5.34
N ALA A 273 19.68 3.13 4.41
CA ALA A 273 20.52 3.90 3.50
C ALA A 273 21.19 5.09 4.23
#